data_AF-A0A2V5M161-F1
#
_entry.id   AF-A0A2V5M161-F1
#
_cell.length_a   1.000
_cell.length_b   1.000
_cell.length_c   1.000
_cell.angle_alpha   90.00
_cell.angle_beta   90.00
_cell.angle_gamma   90.00
#
_symmetry.space_group_name_H-M   'P 1'
#
loop_
_entity.id
_entity.type
_entity.pdbx_description
1 polymer ?
#
loop_
_entity_poly.entity_id
_entity_poly.type
_entity_poly.pdbx_seq_one_letter_code
_entity_poly.pdbx_strand_id
1 'polypeptide(L)'
;MRIFDGNSHSSTAPFELNGGGRFVLSRKDFVPAYVRAFEEGILQQRAAEAIEALRSCRVCPRDCEIDRFNNKIGVCKSGRLARVASAFPHFGEEDCLRGWNGSGTIFFGWCNLRCVFCQNFETSQFGEGAEVGASELAQIMLDLQDTGCHNVNFVTPEHVVPQILEALVIAVERGLHLLLVYNTSAYDSIES
;
A
#
# COMPACT_ATOMS: atom_id res chain seq x y z
N MET A 1 28.70 10.59 5.47
CA MET A 1 27.78 10.02 4.47
C MET A 1 28.42 10.31 3.11
N ARG A 2 29.01 9.31 2.46
CA ARG A 2 29.67 9.53 1.16
C ARG A 2 28.57 9.68 0.11
N ILE A 3 28.36 10.92 -0.33
CA ILE A 3 27.66 11.21 -1.57
C ILE A 3 28.55 10.64 -2.67
N PHE A 4 28.03 9.68 -3.43
CA PHE A 4 28.74 9.17 -4.60
C PHE A 4 28.70 10.28 -5.66
N ASP A 5 29.82 11.00 -5.78
CA ASP A 5 30.03 11.96 -6.84
C ASP A 5 29.94 11.25 -8.20
N GLY A 6 29.26 11.93 -9.12
CA GLY A 6 28.79 11.39 -10.37
C GLY A 6 29.87 10.78 -11.26
N ASN A 7 29.38 10.08 -12.28
CA ASN A 7 30.11 9.50 -13.40
C ASN A 7 30.64 8.07 -13.19
N SER A 8 29.73 7.11 -13.03
CA SER A 8 29.98 5.77 -13.57
C SER A 8 28.69 5.10 -14.03
N HIS A 9 28.65 4.75 -15.31
CA HIS A 9 27.74 3.74 -15.88
C HIS A 9 28.10 2.33 -15.38
N SER A 10 28.43 2.19 -14.09
CA SER A 10 28.78 0.93 -13.46
C SER A 10 27.55 0.40 -12.74
N SER A 11 26.88 -0.57 -13.37
CA SER A 11 25.68 -1.28 -12.89
C SER A 11 25.94 -2.20 -11.69
N THR A 12 26.96 -1.94 -10.88
CA THR A 12 27.35 -2.83 -9.78
C THR A 12 27.18 -2.10 -8.46
N ALA A 13 26.18 -2.52 -7.70
CA ALA A 13 26.03 -2.16 -6.30
C ALA A 13 27.36 -2.39 -5.55
N PRO A 14 27.72 -1.53 -4.58
CA PRO A 14 28.92 -1.70 -3.76
C PRO A 14 29.09 -3.13 -3.22
N PHE A 15 30.33 -3.61 -3.17
CA PHE A 15 30.65 -4.98 -2.74
C PHE A 15 30.11 -5.31 -1.35
N GLU A 16 29.99 -4.33 -0.45
CA GLU A 16 29.44 -4.52 0.90
C GLU A 16 27.92 -4.75 0.91
N LEU A 17 27.19 -4.31 -0.12
CA LEU A 17 25.79 -4.68 -0.36
C LEU A 17 25.67 -6.03 -1.08
N ASN A 18 26.74 -6.48 -1.71
CA ASN A 18 26.87 -7.80 -2.30
C ASN A 18 27.33 -8.80 -1.23
N GLY A 19 26.53 -8.99 -0.17
CA GLY A 19 26.72 -10.06 0.83
C GLY A 19 26.53 -11.45 0.22
N GLY A 20 27.40 -11.85 -0.72
CA GLY A 20 27.18 -12.98 -1.62
C GLY A 20 25.94 -12.83 -2.52
N GLY A 21 25.44 -11.60 -2.69
CA GLY A 21 24.17 -11.31 -3.39
C GLY A 21 22.91 -11.47 -2.52
N ARG A 22 23.03 -11.71 -1.20
CA ARG A 22 21.88 -12.04 -0.32
C ARG A 22 20.79 -10.95 -0.23
N PHE A 23 21.13 -9.69 -0.45
CA PHE A 23 20.20 -8.56 -0.33
C PHE A 23 19.94 -7.82 -1.65
N VAL A 24 20.48 -8.33 -2.77
CA VAL A 24 20.31 -7.72 -4.10
C VAL A 24 19.65 -8.74 -5.01
N LEU A 25 18.38 -8.51 -5.33
CA LEU A 25 17.64 -9.28 -6.33
C LEU A 25 17.57 -8.45 -7.61
N SER A 26 17.94 -9.07 -8.74
CA SER A 26 17.81 -8.40 -10.03
C SER A 26 16.31 -8.18 -10.33
N ARG A 27 15.96 -7.05 -10.95
CA ARG A 27 14.56 -6.79 -11.33
C ARG A 27 14.00 -7.87 -12.26
N LYS A 28 14.85 -8.46 -13.09
CA LYS A 28 14.47 -9.52 -14.05
C LYS A 28 14.04 -10.81 -13.34
N ASP A 29 14.65 -11.11 -12.20
CA ASP A 29 14.42 -12.35 -11.46
C ASP A 29 13.48 -12.14 -10.26
N PHE A 30 13.06 -10.90 -10.01
CA PHE A 30 12.19 -10.55 -8.90
C PHE A 30 10.71 -10.65 -9.28
N VAL A 31 9.98 -11.48 -8.55
CA VAL A 31 8.51 -11.57 -8.61
C VAL A 31 7.94 -11.20 -7.24
N PRO A 32 7.02 -10.23 -7.13
CA PRO A 32 6.38 -9.91 -5.87
C PRO A 32 5.64 -11.11 -5.27
N ALA A 33 5.73 -11.28 -3.95
CA ALA A 33 5.12 -12.44 -3.27
C ALA A 33 3.61 -12.54 -3.48
N TYR A 34 2.91 -11.41 -3.62
CA TYR A 34 1.47 -11.39 -3.85
C TYR A 34 1.07 -11.95 -5.23
N VAL A 35 1.96 -11.94 -6.23
CA VAL A 35 1.70 -12.54 -7.56
C VAL A 35 1.63 -14.05 -7.44
N ARG A 36 2.60 -14.67 -6.75
CA ARG A 36 2.55 -16.11 -6.46
C ARG A 36 1.33 -16.48 -5.62
N ALA A 37 1.02 -15.68 -4.60
CA ALA A 37 -0.17 -15.90 -3.79
C ALA A 37 -1.48 -15.84 -4.61
N PHE A 38 -1.53 -15.02 -5.67
CA PHE A 38 -2.65 -14.98 -6.62
C PHE A 38 -2.70 -16.23 -7.51
N GLU A 39 -1.57 -16.67 -8.05
CA GLU A 39 -1.47 -17.89 -8.86
C GLU A 39 -1.89 -19.14 -8.08
N GLU A 40 -1.58 -19.17 -6.78
CA GLU A 40 -1.94 -20.24 -5.85
C GLU A 40 -3.38 -20.13 -5.31
N GLY A 41 -4.13 -19.06 -5.65
CA GLY A 41 -5.49 -18.83 -5.16
C GLY A 41 -5.60 -18.27 -3.73
N ILE A 42 -4.46 -18.15 -3.03
CA ILE A 42 -4.38 -17.70 -1.64
C ILE A 42 -4.81 -16.22 -1.52
N LEU A 43 -4.43 -15.38 -2.47
CA LEU A 43 -4.78 -13.96 -2.42
C LEU A 43 -6.29 -13.75 -2.51
N GLN A 44 -6.97 -14.49 -3.39
CA GLN A 44 -8.41 -14.45 -3.59
C GLN A 44 -9.15 -14.91 -2.33
N GLN A 45 -8.67 -16.00 -1.70
CA GLN A 45 -9.20 -16.47 -0.43
C GLN A 45 -9.06 -15.40 0.66
N ARG A 46 -7.87 -14.85 0.86
CA ARG A 46 -7.61 -13.83 1.88
C ARG A 46 -8.40 -12.56 1.65
N ALA A 47 -8.56 -12.13 0.40
CA ALA A 47 -9.39 -10.97 0.07
C ALA A 47 -10.86 -11.21 0.45
N ALA A 48 -11.40 -12.39 0.14
CA ALA A 48 -12.78 -12.74 0.52
C ALA A 48 -12.97 -12.78 2.05
N GLU A 49 -12.04 -13.39 2.77
CA GLU A 49 -12.03 -13.44 4.24
C GLU A 49 -11.95 -12.03 4.85
N ALA A 50 -11.06 -11.17 4.35
CA ALA A 50 -10.89 -9.81 4.83
C ALA A 50 -12.14 -8.95 4.59
N ILE A 51 -12.80 -9.10 3.44
CA ILE A 51 -14.06 -8.39 3.14
C ILE A 51 -15.19 -8.87 4.05
N GLU A 52 -15.30 -10.16 4.33
CA GLU A 52 -16.31 -10.69 5.25
C GLU A 52 -16.06 -10.21 6.70
N ALA A 53 -14.79 -10.10 7.11
CA ALA A 53 -14.42 -9.54 8.41
C ALA A 53 -14.90 -8.10 8.63
N LEU A 54 -15.23 -7.35 7.56
CA LEU A 54 -15.84 -6.02 7.69
C LEU A 54 -17.23 -6.05 8.36
N ARG A 55 -17.93 -7.19 8.42
CA ARG A 55 -19.23 -7.30 9.12
C ARG A 55 -19.10 -7.17 10.64
N SER A 56 -17.94 -7.49 11.19
CA SER A 56 -17.57 -7.29 12.59
C SER A 56 -16.10 -6.88 12.64
N CYS A 57 -15.84 -5.62 12.31
CA CYS A 57 -14.49 -5.18 11.94
C CYS A 57 -13.52 -5.18 13.13
N ARG A 58 -12.47 -5.99 13.02
CA ARG A 58 -11.29 -6.05 13.92
C ARG A 58 -9.96 -5.70 13.25
N VAL A 59 -10.04 -5.17 12.03
CA VAL A 59 -8.90 -4.88 11.14
C VAL A 59 -7.83 -4.02 11.80
N CYS A 60 -8.18 -3.16 12.77
CA CYS A 60 -7.20 -2.34 13.48
C CYS A 60 -7.31 -2.56 15.01
N PRO A 61 -6.29 -2.16 15.80
CA PRO A 61 -6.27 -2.42 17.26
C PRO A 61 -7.37 -1.73 18.08
N ARG A 62 -8.25 -0.94 17.44
CA ARG A 62 -9.45 -0.39 18.08
C ARG A 62 -10.51 -1.46 18.35
N ASP A 63 -10.47 -2.57 17.63
CA ASP A 63 -11.35 -3.75 17.81
C ASP A 63 -12.82 -3.38 18.07
N CYS A 64 -13.38 -2.55 17.19
CA CYS A 64 -14.69 -1.93 17.43
C CYS A 64 -15.89 -2.82 17.04
N GLU A 65 -15.65 -3.95 16.37
CA GLU A 65 -16.67 -4.92 15.92
C GLU A 65 -17.81 -4.31 15.08
N ILE A 66 -17.58 -3.13 14.49
CA ILE A 66 -18.61 -2.41 13.74
C ILE A 66 -18.78 -3.03 12.35
N ASP A 67 -20.03 -3.08 11.89
CA ASP A 67 -20.41 -3.59 10.57
C ASP A 67 -20.13 -2.56 9.45
N ARG A 68 -18.85 -2.47 9.09
CA ARG A 68 -18.37 -1.64 7.98
C ARG A 68 -18.85 -2.14 6.63
N PHE A 69 -19.17 -3.43 6.51
CA PHE A 69 -19.71 -4.00 5.27
C PHE A 69 -21.02 -3.30 4.88
N ASN A 70 -21.88 -3.01 5.85
CA ASN A 70 -23.10 -2.22 5.67
C ASN A 70 -22.90 -0.71 5.96
N ASN A 71 -21.68 -0.19 5.76
CA ASN A 71 -21.33 1.23 5.89
C ASN A 71 -21.54 1.84 7.29
N LYS A 72 -21.60 1.02 8.36
CA LYS A 72 -21.49 1.59 9.71
C LYS A 72 -20.04 2.00 9.97
N ILE A 73 -19.86 3.12 10.66
CA ILE A 73 -18.55 3.72 10.86
C ILE A 73 -18.13 3.66 12.33
N GLY A 74 -16.87 3.32 12.55
CA GLY A 74 -16.21 3.39 13.87
C GLY A 74 -15.35 4.64 13.99
N VAL A 75 -14.39 4.59 14.93
CA VAL A 75 -13.44 5.69 15.17
C VAL A 75 -12.63 6.03 13.91
N CYS A 76 -12.28 5.04 13.09
CA CYS A 76 -11.54 5.26 11.84
C CYS A 76 -12.37 5.90 10.71
N LYS A 77 -13.68 6.10 10.89
CA LYS A 77 -14.61 6.69 9.90
C LYS A 77 -14.72 5.99 8.54
N SER A 78 -14.09 4.83 8.36
CA SER A 78 -14.08 4.12 7.09
C SER A 78 -15.21 3.09 7.00
N GLY A 79 -15.92 3.09 5.87
CA GLY A 79 -17.02 2.17 5.57
C GLY A 79 -16.56 0.95 4.75
N ARG A 80 -17.42 0.52 3.81
CA ARG A 80 -17.18 -0.61 2.89
C ARG A 80 -16.12 -0.29 1.85
N LEU A 81 -16.09 0.95 1.39
CA LEU A 81 -15.16 1.43 0.36
C LEU A 81 -13.96 2.13 1.00
N ALA A 82 -12.82 2.09 0.30
CA ALA A 82 -11.67 2.90 0.67
C ALA A 82 -11.91 4.32 0.20
N ARG A 83 -11.44 5.31 0.96
CA ARG A 83 -11.42 6.71 0.53
C ARG A 83 -10.00 7.05 0.10
N VAL A 84 -9.81 7.46 -1.15
CA VAL A 84 -8.51 7.86 -1.69
C VAL A 84 -8.46 9.37 -1.79
N ALA A 85 -7.53 9.99 -1.06
CA ALA A 85 -7.31 11.43 -1.06
C ALA A 85 -6.49 11.87 -2.27
N SER A 86 -5.44 11.12 -2.61
CA SER A 86 -4.60 11.38 -3.77
C SER A 86 -3.77 10.15 -4.13
N ALA A 87 -3.43 10.01 -5.41
CA ALA A 87 -2.47 9.01 -5.89
C ALA A 87 -1.52 9.65 -6.92
N PHE A 88 -0.21 9.54 -6.71
CA PHE A 88 0.79 10.19 -7.57
C PHE A 88 2.22 9.66 -7.34
N PRO A 89 3.18 9.92 -8.24
CA PRO A 89 4.60 9.67 -8.00
C PRO A 89 5.14 10.60 -6.90
N HIS A 90 5.31 10.09 -5.69
CA HIS A 90 5.79 10.85 -4.53
C HIS A 90 7.32 10.83 -4.45
N PHE A 91 7.91 12.03 -4.50
CA PHE A 91 9.36 12.23 -4.40
C PHE A 91 9.83 12.64 -3.00
N GLY A 92 8.92 12.70 -2.02
CA GLY A 92 9.23 13.06 -0.64
C GLY A 92 9.62 11.88 0.27
N GLU A 93 9.46 10.63 -0.17
CA GLU A 93 9.92 9.44 0.56
C GLU A 93 11.45 9.33 0.57
N GLU A 94 11.99 8.41 1.39
CA GLU A 94 13.40 8.08 1.42
C GLU A 94 13.90 7.58 0.06
N ASP A 95 15.16 7.89 -0.26
CA ASP A 95 15.80 7.54 -1.55
C ASP A 95 15.68 6.05 -1.90
N CYS A 96 15.68 5.17 -0.90
CA CYS A 96 15.53 3.73 -1.09
C CYS A 96 14.12 3.29 -1.51
N LEU A 97 13.09 4.11 -1.26
CA LEU A 97 11.72 3.85 -1.68
C LEU A 97 11.40 4.55 -2.99
N ARG A 98 11.71 5.85 -3.09
CA ARG A 98 11.31 6.66 -4.27
C ARG A 98 12.18 6.43 -5.49
N GLY A 99 13.42 5.96 -5.32
CA GLY A 99 14.40 5.89 -6.40
C GLY A 99 14.44 7.18 -7.23
N TRP A 100 14.42 7.03 -8.55
CA TRP A 100 14.43 8.15 -9.50
C TRP A 100 13.09 8.43 -10.18
N ASN A 101 12.10 7.54 -10.06
CA ASN A 101 10.77 7.69 -10.71
C ASN A 101 9.63 7.91 -9.69
N GLY A 102 9.96 8.12 -8.42
CA GLY A 102 8.97 8.30 -7.37
C GLY A 102 8.48 6.98 -6.77
N SER A 103 8.00 7.10 -5.53
CA SER A 103 7.22 6.07 -4.85
C SER A 103 5.78 6.23 -5.31
N GLY A 104 5.13 5.20 -5.84
CA GLY A 104 3.77 5.31 -6.37
C GLY A 104 2.78 5.39 -5.23
N THR A 105 2.62 6.57 -4.64
CA THR A 105 1.95 6.71 -3.35
C THR A 105 0.45 6.89 -3.51
N ILE A 106 -0.31 6.15 -2.72
CA ILE A 106 -1.76 6.29 -2.53
C ILE A 106 -1.99 6.74 -1.09
N PHE A 107 -2.43 7.99 -0.92
CA PHE A 107 -2.88 8.51 0.38
C PHE A 107 -4.34 8.15 0.59
N PHE A 108 -4.62 7.37 1.63
CA PHE A 108 -5.98 7.08 2.04
C PHE A 108 -6.51 8.18 2.96
N GLY A 109 -7.78 8.53 2.75
CA GLY A 109 -8.54 9.34 3.68
C GLY A 109 -8.85 8.58 4.96
N TRP A 110 -9.03 9.33 6.03
CA TRP A 110 -9.22 8.84 7.39
C TRP A 110 -8.00 8.12 7.99
N CYS A 111 -8.10 7.75 9.27
CA CYS A 111 -7.07 7.03 10.01
C CYS A 111 -7.68 6.37 11.26
N ASN A 112 -7.17 5.20 11.66
CA ASN A 112 -7.46 4.53 12.92
C ASN A 112 -6.85 5.23 14.16
N LEU A 113 -5.90 6.14 13.95
CA LEU A 113 -5.33 7.06 14.94
C LEU A 113 -5.90 8.48 14.84
N ARG A 114 -5.65 9.26 15.88
CA ARG A 114 -6.10 10.65 16.05
C ARG A 114 -4.97 11.49 16.67
N CYS A 115 -3.79 11.46 16.02
CA CYS A 115 -2.59 12.11 16.54
C CYS A 115 -2.79 13.63 16.64
N VAL A 116 -2.49 14.22 17.81
CA VAL A 116 -2.58 15.68 18.04
C VAL A 116 -1.55 16.49 17.23
N PHE A 117 -0.55 15.82 16.67
CA PHE A 117 0.53 16.38 15.85
C PHE A 117 0.51 15.82 14.41
N CYS A 118 -0.64 15.35 13.92
CA CYS A 118 -0.74 14.71 12.60
C CYS A 118 -0.32 15.67 11.47
N GLN A 119 0.71 15.30 10.70
CA GLN A 119 1.15 16.07 9.52
C GLN A 119 0.12 16.02 8.38
N ASN A 120 -0.61 14.91 8.28
CA ASN A 120 -1.71 14.71 7.31
C ASN A 120 -3.08 14.91 7.99
N PHE A 121 -3.21 15.97 8.80
CA PHE A 121 -4.44 16.22 9.59
C PHE A 121 -5.67 16.33 8.70
N GLU A 122 -5.58 17.07 7.59
CA GLU A 122 -6.72 17.29 6.69
C GLU A 122 -7.21 15.96 6.09
N THR A 123 -6.29 15.18 5.54
CA THR A 123 -6.56 13.85 4.99
C THR A 123 -7.10 12.86 6.05
N SER A 124 -6.48 12.79 7.23
CA SER A 124 -6.81 11.79 8.25
C SER A 124 -8.04 12.14 9.11
N GLN A 125 -8.35 13.42 9.28
CA GLN A 125 -9.39 13.90 10.22
C GLN A 125 -10.62 14.50 9.53
N PHE A 126 -10.45 15.13 8.37
CA PHE A 126 -11.53 15.76 7.59
C PHE A 126 -12.03 14.92 6.41
N GLY A 127 -11.34 13.83 6.06
CA GLY A 127 -11.84 12.85 5.10
C GLY A 127 -11.79 13.33 3.65
N GLU A 128 -10.67 13.94 3.29
CA GLU A 128 -10.37 14.30 1.91
C GLU A 128 -10.45 13.09 0.98
N GLY A 129 -10.72 13.36 -0.30
CA GLY A 129 -10.78 12.35 -1.34
C GLY A 129 -12.19 11.88 -1.69
N ALA A 130 -12.24 10.75 -2.40
CA ALA A 130 -13.46 10.10 -2.84
C ALA A 130 -13.45 8.62 -2.44
N GLU A 131 -14.64 8.06 -2.21
CA GLU A 131 -14.77 6.62 -2.08
C GLU A 131 -14.53 5.95 -3.42
N VAL A 132 -13.74 4.88 -3.41
CA VAL A 132 -13.38 4.10 -4.59
C VAL A 132 -13.69 2.63 -4.36
N GLY A 133 -14.24 2.00 -5.40
CA GLY A 133 -14.43 0.56 -5.47
C GLY A 133 -13.12 -0.19 -5.75
N ALA A 134 -13.15 -1.51 -5.59
CA ALA A 134 -11.97 -2.35 -5.81
C ALA A 134 -11.40 -2.24 -7.23
N SER A 135 -12.25 -2.18 -8.27
CA SER A 135 -11.79 -2.00 -9.65
C SER A 135 -11.14 -0.63 -9.91
N GLU A 136 -11.63 0.43 -9.26
CA GLU A 136 -11.06 1.78 -9.38
C GLU A 136 -9.72 1.86 -8.64
N LEU A 137 -9.65 1.31 -7.43
CA LEU A 137 -8.38 1.23 -6.68
C LEU A 137 -7.34 0.38 -7.42
N ALA A 138 -7.76 -0.73 -8.03
CA ALA A 138 -6.89 -1.55 -8.88
C ALA A 138 -6.35 -0.75 -10.09
N GLN A 139 -7.22 0.04 -10.73
CA GLN A 139 -6.80 0.92 -11.82
C GLN A 139 -5.78 1.96 -11.37
N ILE A 140 -5.99 2.59 -10.20
CA ILE A 140 -5.02 3.53 -9.62
C ILE A 140 -3.64 2.86 -9.43
N MET A 141 -3.59 1.62 -8.96
CA MET A 141 -2.32 0.89 -8.81
C MET A 141 -1.62 0.66 -10.16
N LEU A 142 -2.39 0.32 -11.19
CA LEU A 142 -1.87 0.10 -12.55
C LEU A 142 -1.42 1.42 -13.20
N ASP A 143 -2.15 2.52 -13.00
CA ASP A 143 -1.77 3.84 -13.51
C ASP A 143 -0.43 4.30 -12.92
N LEU A 144 -0.17 4.03 -11.64
CA LEU A 144 1.11 4.29 -10.99
C LEU A 144 2.24 3.43 -11.58
N GLN A 145 1.94 2.17 -11.94
CA GLN A 145 2.86 1.29 -12.65
C GLN A 145 3.17 1.82 -14.06
N ASP A 146 2.15 2.20 -14.83
CA ASP A 146 2.30 2.68 -16.20
C ASP A 146 3.03 4.04 -16.25
N THR A 147 2.87 4.84 -15.20
CA THR A 147 3.67 6.08 -14.99
C THR A 147 5.16 5.77 -14.75
N GLY A 148 5.49 4.54 -14.37
CA GLY A 148 6.87 4.07 -14.15
C GLY A 148 7.37 4.21 -12.71
N CYS A 149 6.46 4.32 -11.73
CA CYS A 149 6.82 4.35 -10.31
C CYS A 149 7.54 3.05 -9.90
N HIS A 150 8.38 3.11 -8.86
CA HIS A 150 9.15 1.94 -8.42
C HIS A 150 8.34 0.95 -7.57
N ASN A 151 7.25 1.41 -6.99
CA ASN A 151 6.39 0.65 -6.09
C ASN A 151 4.97 1.25 -6.08
N VAL A 152 4.03 0.54 -5.45
CA VAL A 152 2.77 1.07 -4.95
C VAL A 152 2.89 1.22 -3.43
N ASN A 153 2.90 2.46 -2.95
CA ASN A 153 3.05 2.81 -1.54
C ASN A 153 1.71 3.22 -0.93
N PHE A 154 1.19 2.35 -0.09
CA PHE A 154 -0.05 2.57 0.63
C PHE A 154 0.24 3.33 1.93
N VAL A 155 -0.25 4.56 2.04
CA VAL A 155 0.00 5.40 3.22
C VAL A 155 -1.16 5.35 4.21
N THR A 156 -0.83 4.97 5.44
CA THR A 156 -1.76 4.66 6.54
C THR A 156 -2.87 3.66 6.13
N PRO A 157 -2.50 2.48 5.60
CA PRO A 157 -3.46 1.56 4.99
C PRO A 157 -4.23 0.69 5.99
N GLU A 158 -3.86 0.70 7.27
CA GLU A 158 -4.38 -0.23 8.28
C GLU A 158 -5.90 -0.35 8.26
N HIS A 159 -6.63 0.76 8.27
CA HIS A 159 -8.09 0.71 8.25
C HIS A 159 -8.70 0.33 6.91
N VAL A 160 -7.92 0.14 5.84
CA VAL A 160 -8.38 -0.20 4.48
C VAL A 160 -7.73 -1.45 3.90
N VAL A 161 -7.02 -2.27 4.70
CA VAL A 161 -6.40 -3.51 4.21
C VAL A 161 -7.38 -4.44 3.48
N PRO A 162 -8.62 -4.68 3.96
CA PRO A 162 -9.58 -5.50 3.21
C PRO A 162 -9.87 -4.98 1.80
N GLN A 163 -10.02 -3.67 1.65
CA GLN A 163 -10.28 -3.02 0.36
C GLN A 163 -9.04 -3.08 -0.55
N ILE A 164 -7.84 -2.97 0.03
CA ILE A 164 -6.58 -3.13 -0.71
C ILE A 164 -6.46 -4.56 -1.24
N LEU A 165 -6.73 -5.59 -0.42
CA LEU A 165 -6.67 -6.99 -0.86
C LEU A 165 -7.68 -7.29 -1.97
N GLU A 166 -8.91 -6.79 -1.83
CA GLU A 166 -9.94 -6.90 -2.85
C GLU A 166 -9.52 -6.27 -4.19
N ALA A 167 -8.92 -5.07 -4.15
CA ALA A 167 -8.39 -4.42 -5.34
C ALA A 167 -7.15 -5.10 -5.91
N LEU A 168 -6.28 -5.65 -5.04
CA LEU A 168 -5.02 -6.26 -5.44
C LEU A 168 -5.25 -7.52 -6.29
N VAL A 169 -6.29 -8.31 -5.98
CA VAL A 169 -6.72 -9.44 -6.82
C VAL A 169 -6.94 -8.98 -8.28
N ILE A 170 -7.71 -7.90 -8.46
CA ILE A 170 -8.03 -7.34 -9.78
C ILE A 170 -6.78 -6.76 -10.44
N ALA A 171 -5.95 -6.05 -9.67
CA ALA A 171 -4.75 -5.43 -10.21
C ALA A 171 -3.74 -6.48 -10.70
N VAL A 172 -3.54 -7.57 -9.96
CA VAL A 172 -2.67 -8.68 -10.37
C VAL A 172 -3.17 -9.34 -11.64
N GLU A 173 -4.47 -9.64 -11.70
CA GLU A 173 -5.11 -10.22 -12.89
C GLU A 173 -4.88 -9.35 -14.14
N ARG A 174 -4.81 -8.03 -13.94
CA ARG A 174 -4.55 -7.03 -14.99
C ARG A 174 -3.06 -6.70 -15.19
N GLY A 175 -2.15 -7.40 -14.53
CA GLY A 175 -0.71 -7.29 -14.76
C GLY A 175 0.06 -6.38 -13.80
N LEU A 176 -0.44 -6.11 -12.59
CA LEU A 176 0.33 -5.41 -11.57
C LEU A 176 1.52 -6.26 -11.08
N HIS A 177 2.74 -5.74 -11.24
CA HIS A 177 4.00 -6.40 -10.90
C HIS A 177 5.00 -5.49 -10.13
N LEU A 178 4.53 -4.34 -9.64
CA LEU A 178 5.32 -3.46 -8.77
C LEU A 178 5.45 -4.02 -7.35
N LEU A 179 6.47 -3.55 -6.63
CA LEU A 179 6.57 -3.79 -5.19
C LEU A 179 5.42 -3.08 -4.46
N LEU A 180 4.94 -3.67 -3.36
CA LEU A 180 4.02 -2.99 -2.45
C LEU A 180 4.79 -2.48 -1.24
N VAL A 181 4.54 -1.23 -0.87
CA VAL A 181 5.07 -0.61 0.36
C VAL A 181 3.90 -0.35 1.29
N TYR A 182 4.05 -0.81 2.54
CA TYR A 182 3.09 -0.61 3.62
C TYR A 182 3.60 0.51 4.53
N ASN A 183 3.28 1.76 4.20
CA ASN A 183 3.69 2.92 5.00
C ASN A 183 2.69 3.11 6.13
N THR A 184 3.05 2.60 7.31
CA THR A 184 2.18 2.52 8.48
C THR A 184 2.62 3.41 9.63
N SER A 185 1.66 3.76 10.49
CA SER A 185 1.89 4.34 11.81
C SER A 185 2.29 3.32 12.88
N ALA A 186 2.38 2.04 12.52
CA ALA A 186 2.64 0.89 13.40
C ALA A 186 1.57 0.65 14.48
N TYR A 187 0.40 1.29 14.36
CA TYR A 187 -0.77 0.99 15.18
C TYR A 187 -1.65 -0.03 14.47
N ASP A 188 -1.10 -1.24 14.34
CA ASP A 188 -1.61 -2.28 13.44
C ASP A 188 -2.05 -3.53 14.22
N SER A 189 -3.05 -4.23 13.68
CA SER A 189 -3.63 -5.45 14.24
C SER A 189 -3.00 -6.70 13.63
N ILE A 190 -3.06 -7.84 14.33
CA ILE A 190 -2.74 -9.14 13.72
C ILE A 190 -3.82 -9.55 12.72
N GLU A 191 -5.03 -8.99 12.87
CA GLU A 191 -6.19 -9.33 12.05
C GLU A 191 -6.32 -8.48 10.78
N SER A 192 -5.35 -7.59 10.53
CA SER A 192 -5.28 -6.74 9.33
C SER A 192 -4.94 -7.54 8.08
#